data_AF-A0A4S4BVS7-F1
#
_entry.id   AF-A0A4S4BVS7-F1
#
_cell.length_a   1.000
_cell.length_b   1.000
_cell.length_c   1.000
_cell.angle_alpha   90.00
_cell.angle_beta   90.00
_cell.angle_gamma   90.00
#
_symmetry.space_group_name_H-M   'P 1'
#
loop_
_entity.id
_entity.type
_entity.pdbx_description
1 polymer ?
#
loop_
_entity_poly.entity_id
_entity_poly.type
_entity_poly.pdbx_seq_one_letter_code
_entity_poly.pdbx_strand_id
1 'polypeptide(L)'
;MAYHFGLKVLEGKRGLKLTREKYAIVNNRSSFRVRFSRDIYADEADEEGKIYMEQWCEKQLKDCLENFDLIIEYFSLLNHSEFCTEIEEFLKQNSQFTEVYDLNLYDGKAGYYVMVLDEYSQVYIGTTDDIKRRIRQHWSSSKSFDRLLFPMGNVDSSILSIDSFRALDTTRIYAYETNKTFSSEDNFINQFSAKFVCNRMAGGKITGGLLQAITMMKKRNLKI
;
A
#
# COMPACT_ATOMS: atom_id res chain seq x y z
N MET A 1 -17.49 -16.20 -0.25
CA MET A 1 -17.77 -15.30 -1.40
C MET A 1 -18.52 -14.10 -0.86
N ALA A 2 -18.02 -12.88 -1.09
CA ALA A 2 -18.62 -11.67 -0.52
C ALA A 2 -18.87 -10.62 -1.62
N TYR A 3 -19.82 -9.73 -1.38
CA TYR A 3 -20.02 -8.52 -2.16
C TYR A 3 -19.48 -7.33 -1.39
N HIS A 4 -18.74 -6.47 -2.07
CA HIS A 4 -18.11 -5.30 -1.47
C HIS A 4 -18.01 -4.19 -2.51
N PHE A 5 -18.58 -3.02 -2.20
CA PHE A 5 -18.74 -1.88 -3.14
C PHE A 5 -19.29 -2.29 -4.52
N GLY A 6 -20.39 -3.06 -4.54
CA GLY A 6 -21.04 -3.53 -5.77
C GLY A 6 -20.25 -4.59 -6.56
N LEU A 7 -19.09 -5.04 -6.04
CA LEU A 7 -18.25 -6.04 -6.70
C LEU A 7 -18.26 -7.36 -5.95
N LYS A 8 -18.26 -8.45 -6.72
CA LYS A 8 -17.97 -9.77 -6.21
C LYS A 8 -16.48 -9.88 -5.89
N VAL A 9 -16.14 -10.16 -4.63
CA VAL A 9 -14.76 -10.41 -4.20
C VAL A 9 -14.55 -11.88 -3.85
N LEU A 10 -13.44 -12.43 -4.35
CA LEU A 10 -13.07 -13.83 -4.20
C LEU A 10 -11.90 -13.93 -3.23
N GLU A 11 -11.92 -14.98 -2.42
CA GLU A 11 -10.83 -15.25 -1.52
C GLU A 11 -9.63 -15.79 -2.31
N GLY A 12 -8.54 -15.01 -2.33
CA GLY A 12 -7.26 -15.44 -2.90
C GLY A 12 -6.35 -16.09 -1.85
N LYS A 13 -5.11 -16.37 -2.22
CA LYS A 13 -4.08 -16.91 -1.30
C LYS A 13 -3.91 -16.07 -0.02
N ARG A 14 -4.16 -14.77 -0.12
CA ARG A 14 -4.01 -13.80 0.99
C ARG A 14 -5.31 -13.47 1.73
N GLY A 15 -6.39 -14.19 1.45
CA GLY A 15 -7.67 -13.95 2.12
C GLY A 15 -8.41 -12.71 1.60
N LEU A 16 -9.49 -12.36 2.30
CA LEU A 16 -10.30 -11.15 2.06
C LEU A 16 -10.03 -10.01 3.05
N LYS A 17 -9.22 -10.26 4.08
CA LYS A 17 -8.70 -9.31 5.06
C LYS A 17 -7.20 -9.50 5.26
N LEU A 18 -6.50 -8.45 5.66
CA LEU A 18 -5.10 -8.50 6.08
C LEU A 18 -5.00 -9.31 7.37
N THR A 19 -4.19 -10.36 7.35
CA THR A 19 -3.84 -11.11 8.57
C THR A 19 -2.34 -11.39 8.58
N ARG A 20 -1.80 -11.59 9.79
CA ARG A 20 -0.38 -11.87 10.00
C ARG A 20 0.07 -13.12 9.24
N GLU A 21 -0.74 -14.19 9.28
CA GLU A 21 -0.45 -15.50 8.69
C GLU A 21 -0.41 -15.44 7.16
N LYS A 22 -1.22 -14.55 6.56
CA LYS A 22 -1.38 -14.42 5.11
C LYS A 22 -0.60 -13.24 4.51
N TYR A 23 0.06 -12.44 5.35
CA TYR A 23 0.82 -11.26 4.91
C TYR A 23 2.06 -11.64 4.08
N ALA A 24 2.97 -12.41 4.67
CA ALA A 24 4.27 -12.75 4.09
C ALA A 24 4.29 -14.19 3.56
N ILE A 25 3.89 -14.37 2.29
CA ILE A 25 4.01 -15.65 1.59
C ILE A 25 5.42 -15.77 1.03
N VAL A 26 6.19 -16.74 1.55
CA VAL A 26 7.58 -17.00 1.13
C VAL A 26 7.66 -17.32 -0.36
N ASN A 27 8.61 -16.69 -1.04
CA ASN A 27 8.97 -16.98 -2.42
C ASN A 27 10.46 -16.71 -2.58
N ASN A 28 11.22 -17.75 -2.92
CA ASN A 28 12.67 -17.66 -3.10
C ASN A 28 13.08 -17.08 -4.45
N ARG A 29 12.16 -16.81 -5.38
CA ARG A 29 12.50 -16.18 -6.65
C ARG A 29 12.65 -14.67 -6.50
N SER A 30 13.77 -14.14 -6.96
CA SER A 30 13.97 -12.70 -7.03
C SER A 30 12.94 -12.05 -7.96
N SER A 31 12.36 -10.95 -7.51
CA SER A 31 11.47 -10.11 -8.31
C SER A 31 12.24 -9.13 -9.20
N PHE A 32 13.54 -8.97 -8.98
CA PHE A 32 14.39 -8.09 -9.74
C PHE A 32 14.80 -8.76 -11.06
N ARG A 33 14.52 -8.09 -12.18
CA ARG A 33 14.79 -8.62 -13.54
C ARG A 33 16.23 -8.44 -14.00
N VAL A 34 17.06 -7.77 -13.21
CA VAL A 34 18.46 -7.49 -13.50
C VAL A 34 19.23 -7.76 -12.22
N ARG A 35 20.37 -8.45 -12.34
CA ARG A 35 21.33 -8.55 -11.25
C ARG A 35 21.76 -7.13 -10.92
N PHE A 36 21.27 -6.59 -9.80
CA PHE A 36 21.81 -5.33 -9.30
C PHE A 36 23.32 -5.53 -9.13
N SER A 37 24.10 -4.50 -9.48
CA SER A 37 25.55 -4.53 -9.36
C SER A 37 25.95 -5.18 -8.03
N ARG A 38 27.05 -5.93 -8.08
CA ARG A 38 27.67 -6.85 -7.11
C ARG A 38 27.58 -6.55 -5.59
N ASP A 39 27.05 -5.42 -5.18
CA ASP A 39 27.33 -4.78 -3.90
C ASP A 39 26.12 -4.67 -2.96
N ILE A 40 24.91 -5.03 -3.39
CA ILE A 40 23.75 -5.07 -2.49
C ILE A 40 23.08 -6.44 -2.60
N TYR A 41 23.45 -7.36 -1.72
CA TYR A 41 22.86 -8.71 -1.56
C TYR A 41 23.28 -9.80 -2.56
N ALA A 42 24.40 -9.63 -3.28
CA ALA A 42 24.89 -10.62 -4.24
C ALA A 42 25.27 -11.98 -3.60
N ASP A 43 25.55 -11.99 -2.30
CA ASP A 43 25.98 -13.18 -1.54
C ASP A 43 24.80 -14.00 -1.00
N GLU A 44 23.56 -13.52 -1.18
CA GLU A 44 22.35 -14.11 -0.58
C GLU A 44 21.45 -14.83 -1.61
N ALA A 45 21.93 -14.92 -2.86
CA ALA A 45 21.26 -15.56 -3.98
C ALA A 45 22.20 -16.51 -4.74
N ASP A 46 21.65 -17.32 -5.64
CA ASP A 46 22.41 -18.16 -6.56
C ASP A 46 23.38 -17.33 -7.43
N GLU A 47 24.30 -18.01 -8.12
CA GLU A 47 25.32 -17.34 -8.95
C GLU A 47 24.73 -16.42 -10.03
N GLU A 48 23.46 -16.61 -10.38
CA GLU A 48 22.70 -15.83 -11.35
C GLU A 48 21.88 -14.68 -10.71
N GLY A 49 21.75 -14.64 -9.39
CA GLY A 49 20.95 -13.67 -8.64
C GLY A 49 19.43 -13.82 -8.80
N LYS A 50 18.96 -15.01 -9.19
CA LYS A 50 17.56 -15.32 -9.50
C LYS A 50 16.84 -16.02 -8.35
N ILE A 51 17.57 -16.80 -7.55
CA ILE A 51 17.00 -17.60 -6.45
C ILE A 51 17.72 -17.24 -5.16
N TYR A 52 16.97 -16.77 -4.16
CA TYR A 52 17.48 -16.53 -2.83
C TYR A 52 17.73 -17.83 -2.05
N MET A 53 18.76 -17.81 -1.22
CA MET A 53 19.07 -18.89 -0.30
C MET A 53 18.00 -19.05 0.79
N GLU A 54 17.89 -20.24 1.37
CA GLU A 54 16.90 -20.54 2.42
C GLU A 54 17.07 -19.63 3.65
N GLN A 55 18.30 -19.50 4.14
CA GLN A 55 18.64 -18.62 5.27
C GLN A 55 18.21 -17.17 5.05
N TRP A 56 18.35 -16.68 3.81
CA TRP A 56 17.87 -15.36 3.45
C TRP A 56 16.33 -15.28 3.53
N CYS A 57 15.63 -16.29 2.99
CA CYS A 57 14.17 -16.34 3.04
C CYS A 57 13.64 -16.38 4.48
N GLU A 58 14.29 -17.15 5.36
CA GLU A 58 13.95 -17.22 6.79
C GLU A 58 14.12 -15.88 7.48
N LYS A 59 15.26 -15.21 7.25
CA LYS A 59 15.52 -13.87 7.78
C LYS A 59 14.51 -12.86 7.25
N GLN A 60 14.27 -12.83 5.94
CA GLN A 60 13.30 -11.91 5.34
C GLN A 60 11.88 -12.15 5.88
N LEU A 61 11.48 -13.41 6.10
CA LEU A 61 10.19 -13.73 6.68
C LEU A 61 10.08 -13.18 8.10
N LYS A 62 11.11 -13.42 8.92
CA LYS A 62 11.18 -12.89 10.30
C LYS A 62 11.08 -11.36 10.30
N ASP A 63 11.90 -10.69 9.50
CA ASP A 63 11.94 -9.23 9.39
C ASP A 63 10.59 -8.65 8.92
N CYS A 64 9.92 -9.32 7.97
CA CYS A 64 8.60 -8.92 7.51
C CYS A 64 7.53 -9.05 8.60
N LEU A 65 7.54 -10.17 9.36
CA LEU A 65 6.56 -10.39 10.42
C LEU A 65 6.80 -9.46 11.63
N GLU A 66 8.06 -9.15 11.94
CA GLU A 66 8.41 -8.15 12.95
C GLU A 66 7.90 -6.76 12.55
N ASN A 67 8.14 -6.34 11.29
CA ASN A 67 7.58 -5.09 10.76
C ASN A 67 6.04 -5.08 10.80
N PHE A 68 5.40 -6.20 10.48
CA PHE A 68 3.94 -6.32 10.56
C PHE A 68 3.45 -6.08 11.99
N ASP A 69 4.05 -6.74 12.97
CA ASP A 69 3.66 -6.63 14.38
C ASP A 69 3.82 -5.18 14.88
N LEU A 70 4.95 -4.54 14.58
CA LEU A 70 5.19 -3.12 14.89
C LEU A 70 4.15 -2.18 14.25
N ILE A 71 3.73 -2.47 13.01
CA ILE A 71 2.72 -1.67 12.31
C ILE A 71 1.34 -1.84 12.93
N ILE A 72 0.94 -3.06 13.29
CA ILE A 72 -0.35 -3.30 13.94
C ILE A 72 -0.39 -2.64 15.32
N GLU A 73 0.71 -2.72 16.09
CA GLU A 73 0.85 -2.00 17.35
C GLU A 73 0.72 -0.49 17.14
N TYR A 74 1.45 0.07 16.16
CA TYR A 74 1.34 1.47 15.79
C TYR A 74 -0.10 1.89 15.46
N PHE A 75 -0.82 1.10 14.66
CA PHE A 75 -2.22 1.40 14.31
C PHE A 75 -3.13 1.42 15.54
N SER A 76 -2.91 0.51 16.50
CA SER A 76 -3.70 0.43 17.73
C SER A 76 -3.58 1.68 18.62
N LEU A 77 -2.50 2.45 18.44
CA LEU A 77 -2.21 3.68 19.21
C LEU A 77 -2.76 4.95 18.54
N LEU A 78 -3.28 4.85 17.32
CA LEU A 78 -3.86 5.98 16.61
C LEU A 78 -5.23 6.36 17.17
N ASN A 79 -5.48 7.66 17.29
CA ASN A 79 -6.78 8.17 17.72
C ASN A 79 -7.78 8.12 16.55
N HIS A 80 -8.74 7.19 16.63
CA HIS A 80 -9.75 7.00 15.58
C HIS A 80 -10.71 8.21 15.42
N SER A 81 -11.01 8.94 16.50
CA SER A 81 -11.87 10.12 16.43
C SER A 81 -11.18 11.27 15.67
N GLU A 82 -9.89 11.47 15.96
CA GLU A 82 -9.04 12.43 15.24
C GLU A 82 -8.93 12.05 13.76
N PHE A 83 -8.74 10.76 13.46
CA PHE A 83 -8.73 10.24 12.09
C PHE A 83 -10.03 10.56 11.33
N CYS A 84 -11.18 10.30 11.94
CA CYS A 84 -12.48 10.61 11.33
C CYS A 84 -12.66 12.13 11.13
N THR A 85 -12.18 12.95 12.06
CA THR A 85 -12.21 14.41 11.94
C THR A 85 -11.42 14.88 10.72
N GLU A 86 -10.20 14.37 10.50
CA GLU A 86 -9.40 14.73 9.32
C GLU A 86 -10.07 14.33 8.00
N ILE A 87 -10.78 13.18 7.96
CA ILE A 87 -11.56 12.79 6.78
C ILE A 87 -12.70 13.78 6.52
N GLU A 88 -13.43 14.20 7.55
CA GLU A 88 -14.50 15.18 7.40
C GLU A 88 -13.97 16.54 6.94
N GLU A 89 -12.86 16.99 7.48
CA GLU A 89 -12.20 18.24 7.08
C GLU A 89 -11.72 18.17 5.63
N PHE A 90 -11.10 17.06 5.22
CA PHE A 90 -10.72 16.81 3.84
C PHE A 90 -11.93 16.90 2.90
N LEU A 91 -13.05 16.25 3.23
CA LEU A 91 -14.25 16.27 2.38
C LEU A 91 -14.91 17.65 2.32
N LYS A 92 -14.87 18.42 3.41
CA LYS A 92 -15.34 19.83 3.43
C LYS A 92 -14.52 20.71 2.49
N GLN A 93 -13.20 20.52 2.45
CA GLN A 93 -12.29 21.29 1.60
C GLN A 93 -12.31 20.84 0.14
N ASN A 94 -12.63 19.58 -0.12
CA ASN A 94 -12.60 18.97 -1.44
C ASN A 94 -13.97 18.36 -1.80
N SER A 95 -14.98 19.22 -1.95
CA SER A 95 -16.38 18.85 -2.20
C SER A 95 -16.61 18.04 -3.49
N GLN A 96 -15.61 17.95 -4.38
CA GLN A 96 -15.65 17.10 -5.56
C GLN A 96 -15.50 15.61 -5.24
N PHE A 97 -15.00 15.25 -4.05
CA PHE A 97 -14.94 13.86 -3.60
C PHE A 97 -16.32 13.41 -3.12
N THR A 98 -16.86 12.39 -3.77
CA THR A 98 -18.14 11.78 -3.41
C THR A 98 -17.95 10.37 -2.90
N GLU A 99 -18.75 9.96 -1.93
CA GLU A 99 -18.72 8.60 -1.40
C GLU A 99 -19.13 7.58 -2.48
N VAL A 100 -18.40 6.47 -2.53
CA VAL A 100 -18.59 5.39 -3.49
C VAL A 100 -19.24 4.21 -2.79
N TYR A 101 -20.46 3.86 -3.19
CA TYR A 101 -21.16 2.66 -2.72
C TYR A 101 -21.11 1.50 -3.73
N ASP A 102 -20.90 1.81 -5.01
CA ASP A 102 -20.77 0.85 -6.10
C ASP A 102 -19.65 1.26 -7.06
N LEU A 103 -18.57 0.47 -7.10
CA LEU A 103 -17.43 0.71 -7.99
C LEU A 103 -17.77 0.49 -9.46
N ASN A 104 -18.88 -0.17 -9.81
CA ASN A 104 -19.31 -0.29 -11.20
C ASN A 104 -19.66 1.08 -11.81
N LEU A 105 -20.04 2.06 -11.00
CA LEU A 105 -20.27 3.45 -11.44
C LEU A 105 -18.99 4.18 -11.84
N TYR A 106 -17.83 3.58 -11.57
CA TYR A 106 -16.49 4.13 -11.81
C TYR A 106 -15.67 3.28 -12.80
N ASP A 107 -16.32 2.42 -13.58
CA ASP A 107 -15.68 1.62 -14.62
C ASP A 107 -15.19 2.51 -15.77
N GLY A 108 -13.89 2.44 -16.09
CA GLY A 108 -13.28 3.26 -17.14
C GLY A 108 -13.21 4.76 -16.81
N LYS A 109 -13.46 5.15 -15.56
CA LYS A 109 -13.46 6.55 -15.14
C LYS A 109 -12.13 6.97 -14.53
N ALA A 110 -11.55 8.04 -15.06
CA ALA A 110 -10.33 8.65 -14.56
C ALA A 110 -10.59 9.54 -13.34
N GLY A 111 -9.59 9.70 -12.47
CA GLY A 111 -9.64 10.66 -11.39
C GLY A 111 -8.76 10.33 -10.19
N TYR A 112 -9.19 10.83 -9.05
CA TYR A 112 -8.59 10.60 -7.74
C TYR A 112 -9.51 9.75 -6.88
N TYR A 113 -8.94 8.98 -5.97
CA TYR A 113 -9.69 8.19 -5.00
C TYR A 113 -9.00 8.17 -3.64
N VAL A 114 -9.81 8.07 -2.60
CA VAL A 114 -9.39 7.83 -1.22
C VAL A 114 -9.95 6.48 -0.80
N MET A 115 -9.09 5.55 -0.41
CA MET A 115 -9.48 4.33 0.27
C MET A 115 -9.28 4.54 1.77
N VAL A 116 -10.34 4.35 2.55
CA VAL A 116 -10.29 4.44 4.01
C VAL A 116 -10.25 3.03 4.60
N LEU A 117 -9.33 2.84 5.53
CA LEU A 117 -9.08 1.59 6.23
C LEU A 117 -9.37 1.82 7.72
N ASP A 118 -10.65 1.88 8.10
CA ASP A 118 -11.09 2.37 9.42
C ASP A 118 -10.49 1.60 10.59
N GLU A 119 -10.37 0.27 10.47
CA GLU A 119 -9.80 -0.61 11.49
C GLU A 119 -8.34 -0.25 11.85
N TYR A 120 -7.64 0.42 10.93
CA TYR A 120 -6.24 0.80 11.09
C TYR A 120 -6.04 2.30 11.25
N SER A 121 -7.13 3.10 11.20
CA SER A 121 -7.08 4.56 11.09
C SER A 121 -6.09 5.02 10.01
N GLN A 122 -6.16 4.41 8.81
CA GLN A 122 -5.32 4.76 7.68
C GLN A 122 -6.14 5.15 6.45
N VAL A 123 -5.62 6.10 5.68
CA VAL A 123 -6.06 6.43 4.33
C VAL A 123 -4.97 6.14 3.30
N TYR A 124 -5.41 5.76 2.11
CA TYR A 124 -4.60 5.75 0.91
C TYR A 124 -5.24 6.63 -0.15
N ILE A 125 -4.46 7.55 -0.70
CA ILE A 125 -4.90 8.43 -1.77
C ILE A 125 -4.19 7.99 -3.05
N GLY A 126 -4.93 7.86 -4.15
CA GLY A 126 -4.36 7.50 -5.44
C GLY A 126 -5.01 8.25 -6.59
N THR A 127 -4.38 8.14 -7.76
CA THR A 127 -4.90 8.64 -9.03
C THR A 127 -4.70 7.61 -10.13
N THR A 128 -5.57 7.64 -11.13
CA THR A 128 -5.62 6.63 -12.20
C THR A 128 -6.53 7.08 -13.31
N ASP A 129 -6.34 6.52 -14.50
CA ASP A 129 -7.26 6.70 -15.63
C ASP A 129 -8.47 5.74 -15.54
N ASP A 130 -8.48 4.84 -14.56
CA ASP A 130 -9.57 3.90 -14.30
C ASP A 130 -9.62 3.54 -12.80
N ILE A 131 -10.55 4.16 -12.07
CA ILE A 131 -10.69 4.06 -10.61
C ILE A 131 -11.08 2.63 -10.19
N LYS A 132 -12.11 2.05 -10.82
CA LYS A 132 -12.56 0.69 -10.51
C LYS A 132 -11.43 -0.31 -10.68
N ARG A 133 -10.74 -0.30 -11.83
CA ARG A 133 -9.65 -1.24 -12.12
C ARG A 133 -8.50 -1.08 -11.12
N ARG A 134 -8.14 0.16 -10.77
CA ARG A 134 -7.01 0.43 -9.88
C ARG A 134 -7.27 0.00 -8.44
N ILE A 135 -8.45 0.29 -7.90
CA ILE A 135 -8.82 -0.14 -6.53
C ILE A 135 -8.85 -1.68 -6.47
N ARG A 136 -9.44 -2.34 -7.48
CA ARG A 136 -9.42 -3.81 -7.56
C ARG A 136 -8.00 -4.37 -7.67
N GLN A 137 -7.09 -3.67 -8.36
CA GLN A 137 -5.68 -4.04 -8.42
C GLN A 137 -5.05 -4.00 -7.03
N HIS A 138 -5.29 -2.95 -6.23
CA HIS A 138 -4.79 -2.89 -4.85
C HIS A 138 -5.31 -4.06 -4.00
N TRP A 139 -6.62 -4.36 -4.07
CA TRP A 139 -7.21 -5.46 -3.31
C TRP A 139 -6.67 -6.86 -3.67
N SER A 140 -6.33 -7.09 -4.94
CA SER A 140 -5.95 -8.41 -5.46
C SER A 140 -4.44 -8.62 -5.61
N SER A 141 -3.67 -7.54 -5.75
CA SER A 141 -2.23 -7.61 -5.89
C SER A 141 -1.52 -7.74 -4.54
N SER A 142 -0.22 -8.00 -4.59
CA SER A 142 0.68 -7.89 -3.45
C SER A 142 2.06 -7.47 -3.95
N LYS A 143 2.88 -6.93 -3.07
CA LYS A 143 4.31 -6.88 -3.36
C LYS A 143 4.91 -8.28 -3.35
N SER A 144 6.00 -8.45 -4.09
CA SER A 144 6.82 -9.64 -4.02
C SER A 144 7.46 -9.74 -2.64
N PHE A 145 7.80 -10.95 -2.22
CA PHE A 145 8.29 -11.27 -0.87
C PHE A 145 9.54 -10.45 -0.50
N ASP A 146 10.48 -10.35 -1.43
CA ASP A 146 11.70 -9.54 -1.38
C ASP A 146 11.48 -8.01 -1.38
N ARG A 147 10.23 -7.56 -1.59
CA ARG A 147 9.86 -6.13 -1.66
C ARG A 147 8.75 -5.74 -0.68
N LEU A 148 8.46 -6.60 0.30
CA LEU A 148 7.52 -6.28 1.37
C LEU A 148 8.03 -5.11 2.21
N LEU A 149 9.31 -5.14 2.59
CA LEU A 149 10.01 -4.04 3.27
C LEU A 149 10.57 -3.05 2.24
N PHE A 150 10.38 -1.75 2.48
CA PHE A 150 10.91 -0.69 1.63
C PHE A 150 11.64 0.41 2.44
N PRO A 151 12.96 0.65 2.20
CA PRO A 151 13.83 -0.21 1.39
C PRO A 151 13.93 -1.61 2.03
N MET A 152 14.48 -2.56 1.30
CA MET A 152 14.65 -3.94 1.76
C MET A 152 15.37 -3.98 3.11
N GLY A 153 14.90 -4.81 4.06
CA GLY A 153 15.44 -4.90 5.42
C GLY A 153 15.04 -3.76 6.38
N ASN A 154 14.22 -2.79 5.95
CA ASN A 154 13.81 -1.66 6.81
C ASN A 154 12.66 -2.01 7.76
N VAL A 155 12.94 -2.83 8.77
CA VAL A 155 11.95 -3.36 9.71
C VAL A 155 11.25 -2.26 10.52
N ASP A 156 12.02 -1.31 11.05
CA ASP A 156 11.52 -0.34 12.03
C ASP A 156 10.81 0.87 11.43
N SER A 157 10.85 1.03 10.09
CA SER A 157 10.27 2.22 9.48
C SER A 157 9.59 2.05 8.12
N SER A 158 9.54 0.83 7.60
CA SER A 158 8.79 0.53 6.38
C SER A 158 7.29 0.66 6.64
N ILE A 159 6.63 1.46 5.82
CA ILE A 159 5.16 1.58 5.81
C ILE A 159 4.57 0.37 5.07
N LEU A 160 3.43 -0.15 5.54
CA LEU A 160 2.73 -1.23 4.86
C LEU A 160 2.22 -0.77 3.49
N SER A 161 2.40 -1.59 2.44
CA SER A 161 1.85 -1.29 1.13
C SER A 161 0.32 -1.26 1.16
N ILE A 162 -0.31 -0.36 0.40
CA ILE A 162 -1.76 -0.46 0.15
C ILE A 162 -2.13 -1.84 -0.44
N ASP A 163 -1.28 -2.37 -1.32
CA ASP A 163 -1.38 -3.74 -1.87
C ASP A 163 -1.24 -4.86 -0.82
N SER A 164 -0.98 -4.56 0.46
CA SER A 164 -1.00 -5.55 1.54
C SER A 164 -2.41 -5.73 2.10
N PHE A 165 -3.21 -4.67 2.10
CA PHE A 165 -4.61 -4.70 2.48
C PHE A 165 -5.45 -5.39 1.40
N ARG A 166 -6.56 -5.98 1.83
CA ARG A 166 -7.51 -6.73 1.02
C ARG A 166 -8.81 -5.94 0.86
N ALA A 167 -9.72 -6.51 0.09
CA ALA A 167 -11.00 -5.89 -0.18
C ALA A 167 -11.73 -5.46 1.10
N LEU A 168 -11.90 -6.36 2.07
CA LEU A 168 -12.72 -6.10 3.26
C LEU A 168 -11.99 -5.29 4.34
N ASP A 169 -10.75 -4.89 4.11
CA ASP A 169 -10.05 -3.92 4.95
C ASP A 169 -10.43 -2.48 4.55
N THR A 170 -10.91 -2.28 3.32
CA THR A 170 -11.43 -1.00 2.85
C THR A 170 -12.87 -0.85 3.31
N THR A 171 -13.15 0.18 4.09
CA THR A 171 -14.46 0.39 4.72
C THR A 171 -15.23 1.54 4.08
N ARG A 172 -14.52 2.55 3.58
CA ARG A 172 -15.09 3.68 2.84
C ARG A 172 -14.23 4.00 1.63
N ILE A 173 -14.85 4.49 0.57
CA ILE A 173 -14.17 4.98 -0.63
C ILE A 173 -14.78 6.31 -1.00
N TYR A 174 -13.93 7.28 -1.30
CA TYR A 174 -14.34 8.54 -1.91
C TYR A 174 -13.65 8.70 -3.25
N ALA A 175 -14.35 9.23 -4.25
CA ALA A 175 -13.80 9.42 -5.58
C ALA A 175 -14.12 10.82 -6.11
N TYR A 176 -13.14 11.39 -6.82
CA TYR A 176 -13.27 12.61 -7.59
C TYR A 176 -12.95 12.27 -9.05
N GLU A 177 -13.99 12.19 -9.88
CA GLU A 177 -13.90 11.93 -11.32
C GLU A 177 -13.32 13.16 -12.05
N THR A 178 -12.20 12.96 -12.75
CA THR A 178 -11.56 14.00 -13.55
C THR A 178 -10.54 13.41 -14.52
N ASN A 179 -10.41 14.03 -15.70
CA ASN A 179 -9.38 13.67 -16.67
C ASN A 179 -8.01 14.33 -16.37
N LYS A 180 -7.94 15.22 -15.36
CA LYS A 180 -6.69 15.86 -14.92
C LYS A 180 -6.03 15.04 -13.80
N THR A 181 -5.49 13.89 -14.18
CA THR A 181 -4.82 12.94 -13.26
C THR A 181 -3.35 13.33 -13.04
N PHE A 182 -2.73 12.80 -11.98
CA PHE A 182 -1.29 12.93 -11.67
C PHE A 182 -0.74 14.34 -11.33
N SER A 183 -1.56 15.40 -11.38
CA SER A 183 -1.11 16.77 -11.09
C SER A 183 -1.23 17.18 -9.63
N SER A 184 -2.10 16.53 -8.86
CA SER A 184 -2.55 17.03 -7.56
C SER A 184 -2.55 15.99 -6.45
N GLU A 185 -2.00 14.79 -6.70
CA GLU A 185 -2.00 13.68 -5.74
C GLU A 185 -1.32 14.07 -4.41
N ASP A 186 -0.14 14.69 -4.47
CA ASP A 186 0.57 15.16 -3.26
C ASP A 186 -0.19 16.25 -2.51
N ASN A 187 -0.97 17.08 -3.20
CA ASN A 187 -1.79 18.10 -2.53
C ASN A 187 -2.84 17.43 -1.63
N PHE A 188 -3.58 16.45 -2.16
CA PHE A 188 -4.57 15.71 -1.36
C PHE A 188 -3.93 14.90 -0.25
N ILE A 189 -2.79 14.25 -0.51
CA ILE A 189 -2.04 13.48 0.48
C ILE A 189 -1.59 14.36 1.66
N ASN A 190 -1.11 15.57 1.40
CA ASN A 190 -0.54 16.45 2.42
C ASN A 190 -1.59 17.18 3.27
N GLN A 191 -2.89 17.00 2.99
CA GLN A 191 -3.98 17.50 3.83
C GLN A 191 -4.27 16.59 5.02
N PHE A 192 -3.75 15.36 5.02
CA PHE A 192 -3.83 14.44 6.15
C PHE A 192 -2.53 14.44 6.95
N SER A 193 -2.64 14.26 8.26
CA SER A 193 -1.48 13.99 9.11
C SER A 193 -0.77 12.71 8.64
N ALA A 194 0.56 12.74 8.55
CA ALA A 194 1.36 11.62 8.07
C ALA A 194 1.13 10.30 8.85
N LYS A 195 0.68 10.38 10.10
CA LYS A 195 0.33 9.23 10.93
C LYS A 195 -0.86 8.43 10.40
N PHE A 196 -1.77 9.08 9.69
CA PHE A 196 -2.97 8.47 9.12
C PHE A 196 -2.80 8.08 7.64
N VAL A 197 -1.66 8.34 7.01
CA VAL A 197 -1.48 8.08 5.56
C VAL A 197 -0.58 6.88 5.32
N CYS A 198 -1.03 5.92 4.51
CA CYS A 198 -0.23 4.72 4.15
C CYS A 198 0.38 4.76 2.73
N ASN A 199 0.33 5.91 2.04
CA ASN A 199 1.11 6.14 0.82
C ASN A 199 2.62 6.00 1.11
N ARG A 200 3.26 4.97 0.54
CA ARG A 200 4.70 4.71 0.74
C ARG A 200 5.63 5.63 -0.04
N MET A 201 5.09 6.29 -1.05
CA MET A 201 5.81 7.15 -1.98
C MET A 201 5.16 8.52 -1.98
N ALA A 202 5.95 9.57 -2.21
CA ALA A 202 5.43 10.83 -2.74
C ALA A 202 4.74 10.59 -4.10
N GLY A 203 3.76 11.42 -4.40
CA GLY A 203 2.97 11.36 -5.63
C GLY A 203 3.79 11.68 -6.88
N GLY A 204 3.16 11.45 -8.03
CA GLY A 204 3.75 11.72 -9.33
C GLY A 204 4.43 10.51 -10.00
N LYS A 205 4.86 10.72 -11.25
CA LYS A 205 5.36 9.63 -12.10
C LYS A 205 6.83 9.32 -11.78
N ILE A 206 7.08 8.16 -11.19
CA ILE A 206 8.44 7.63 -11.03
C ILE A 206 9.02 7.34 -12.41
N THR A 207 10.02 8.10 -12.84
CA THR A 207 10.67 7.98 -14.16
C THR A 207 12.17 7.71 -14.05
N GLY A 208 12.77 7.95 -12.88
CA GLY A 208 14.20 7.83 -12.59
C GLY A 208 14.62 6.53 -11.89
N GLY A 209 13.80 5.48 -11.91
CA GLY A 209 14.16 4.16 -11.37
C GLY A 209 14.26 4.09 -9.83
N LEU A 210 15.06 3.14 -9.31
CA LEU A 210 15.12 2.80 -7.88
C LEU A 210 15.65 3.95 -7.02
N LEU A 211 16.64 4.72 -7.49
CA LEU A 211 17.24 5.81 -6.71
C LEU A 211 16.22 6.93 -6.45
N GLN A 212 15.48 7.34 -7.50
CA GLN A 212 14.38 8.30 -7.33
C GLN A 212 13.30 7.75 -6.40
N ALA A 213 12.98 6.45 -6.50
CA ALA A 213 12.02 5.82 -5.62
C ALA A 213 12.47 5.84 -4.15
N ILE A 214 13.75 5.67 -3.86
CA ILE A 214 14.28 5.78 -2.49
C ILE A 214 14.17 7.22 -1.97
N THR A 215 14.46 8.22 -2.79
CA THR A 215 14.35 9.64 -2.40
C THR A 215 12.90 10.06 -2.13
N MET A 216 11.95 9.53 -2.89
CA MET A 216 10.52 9.82 -2.74
C MET A 216 9.84 9.01 -1.63
N MET A 217 10.57 8.16 -0.93
CA MET A 217 10.01 7.24 0.04
C MET A 217 9.60 7.94 1.33
N LYS A 218 8.41 7.60 1.83
CA LYS A 218 7.96 7.99 3.16
C LYS A 218 8.35 6.92 4.18
N LYS A 219 8.75 7.37 5.37
CA LYS A 219 9.11 6.51 6.49
C LYS A 219 8.20 6.80 7.67
N ARG A 220 8.08 5.83 8.57
CA ARG A 220 7.33 5.96 9.83
C ARG A 220 8.21 5.53 10.98
N ASN A 221 8.21 6.25 12.10
CA ASN A 221 8.89 5.75 13.28
C ASN A 221 7.96 4.73 13.97
N LEU A 222 8.30 3.44 13.94
CA LEU A 222 7.50 2.38 14.55
C LEU A 222 8.01 1.96 15.94
N LYS A 223 9.22 2.38 16.33
CA LYS A 223 9.71 2.20 17.70
C LYS A 223 9.24 3.39 18.52
N ILE A 224 8.29 3.12 19.41
CA ILE A 224 7.71 4.07 20.36
C ILE A 224 8.45 3.96 21.69
#